data_AF-Q9SQ65-F1
#
_entry.id   AF-Q9SQ65-F1
#
_cell.length_a   1.000
_cell.length_b   1.000
_cell.length_c   1.000
_cell.angle_alpha   90.00
_cell.angle_beta   90.00
_cell.angle_gamma   90.00
#
_symmetry.space_group_name_H-M   'P 1'
#
loop_
_entity.id
_entity.type
_entity.pdbx_description
1 polymer ?
#
loop_
_entity_poly.entity_id
_entity_poly.type
_entity_poly.pdbx_seq_one_letter_code
_entity_poly.pdbx_strand_id
1 'polypeptide(L)'
;LWCADAHADLVLPALQNSLRNLKLDYLDLYLIHHPVSLKPGKLVNEIPKDHILPMDYKSVWAAMEECQTLGFTRAIGVSNFSCKKLQELMATAKIPP
;
A
#
# COMPACT_ATOMS: atom_id res chain seq x y z
N LEU A 1 1.30 4.05 -1.25
CA LEU A 1 0.37 3.15 -1.94
C LEU A 1 -1.03 3.75 -1.98
N TRP A 2 -1.53 4.06 -3.18
CA TRP A 2 -2.89 4.59 -3.37
C TRP A 2 -3.92 3.45 -3.34
N CYS A 3 -5.18 3.77 -2.99
CA CYS A 3 -6.22 2.77 -2.74
C CYS A 3 -6.55 1.89 -3.96
N ALA A 4 -6.43 2.40 -5.19
CA ALA A 4 -6.64 1.61 -6.41
C ALA A 4 -5.53 0.57 -6.64
N ASP A 5 -4.33 0.83 -6.11
CA ASP A 5 -3.17 -0.06 -6.19
C ASP A 5 -3.02 -0.94 -4.94
N ALA A 6 -3.95 -0.86 -3.98
CA ALA A 6 -3.93 -1.64 -2.75
C ALA A 6 -4.39 -3.09 -2.98
N HIS A 7 -3.71 -3.77 -3.90
CA HIS A 7 -3.80 -5.19 -4.23
C HIS A 7 -2.38 -5.73 -4.34
N ALA A 8 -2.13 -6.94 -3.84
CA ALA A 8 -0.77 -7.45 -3.66
C ALA A 8 0.09 -7.38 -4.94
N ASP A 9 -0.50 -7.72 -6.09
CA ASP A 9 0.12 -7.70 -7.41
C ASP A 9 0.38 -6.29 -7.97
N LEU A 10 -0.26 -5.25 -7.42
CA LEU A 10 -0.14 -3.86 -7.87
C LEU A 10 0.79 -3.01 -7.00
N VAL A 11 1.14 -3.47 -5.79
CA VAL A 11 1.98 -2.69 -4.84
C VAL A 11 3.34 -2.33 -5.43
N LEU A 12 4.08 -3.33 -5.92
CA LEU A 12 5.41 -3.12 -6.48
C LEU A 12 5.38 -2.26 -7.76
N PRO A 13 4.50 -2.53 -8.76
CA PRO A 13 4.33 -1.64 -9.91
C PRO A 13 4.01 -0.19 -9.52
N ALA A 14 3.16 0.02 -8.52
CA ALA A 14 2.79 1.36 -8.06
C ALA A 14 3.97 2.09 -7.40
N LEU A 15 4.77 1.41 -6.58
CA LEU A 15 5.99 1.98 -6.00
C LEU A 15 7.02 2.33 -7.09
N GLN A 16 7.28 1.41 -8.02
CA GLN A 16 8.19 1.66 -9.14
C GLN A 16 7.73 2.84 -10.00
N ASN A 17 6.41 3.01 -10.18
CA ASN A 17 5.87 4.17 -10.88
C ASN A 17 6.13 5.47 -10.13
N SER A 18 5.93 5.49 -8.81
CA SER A 18 6.27 6.64 -7.97
C SER A 18 7.77 6.99 -8.05
N LEU A 19 8.65 5.99 -7.96
CA LEU A 19 10.10 6.18 -8.10
C LEU A 19 10.47 6.82 -9.45
N ARG A 20 9.92 6.30 -10.56
CA ARG A 20 10.12 6.88 -11.89
C ARG A 20 9.66 8.33 -11.97
N ASN A 21 8.49 8.64 -11.45
CA ASN A 21 7.93 10.00 -11.49
C ASN A 21 8.74 10.98 -10.64
N LEU A 22 9.24 10.52 -9.49
CA LEU A 22 10.08 11.31 -8.58
C LEU A 22 11.55 11.37 -9.02
N LYS A 23 11.95 10.55 -10.01
CA LYS A 23 13.34 10.36 -10.44
C LYS A 23 14.26 9.95 -9.29
N LEU A 24 13.80 8.98 -8.50
CA LEU A 24 14.53 8.41 -7.37
C LEU A 24 14.76 6.92 -7.59
N ASP A 25 15.86 6.41 -7.04
CA ASP A 25 16.15 4.97 -7.04
C ASP A 25 15.46 4.25 -5.87
N TYR A 26 15.21 4.95 -4.76
CA TYR A 26 14.52 4.42 -3.57
C TYR A 26 13.75 5.52 -2.81
N LEU A 27 12.85 5.12 -1.90
CA LEU A 27 12.19 6.00 -0.92
C LEU A 27 12.65 5.69 0.51
N ASP A 28 12.89 6.71 1.33
CA ASP A 28 13.13 6.46 2.76
C ASP A 28 11.90 5.85 3.46
N LEU A 29 10.69 6.26 3.07
CA LEU A 29 9.43 5.77 3.65
C LEU A 29 8.34 5.62 2.60
N TYR A 30 7.66 4.46 2.58
CA TYR A 30 6.48 4.21 1.74
C TYR A 30 5.26 3.79 2.58
N LEU A 31 4.16 4.55 2.47
CA LEU A 31 2.98 4.36 3.32
C LEU A 31 1.80 3.78 2.54
N ILE A 32 1.02 2.90 3.17
CA ILE A 32 -0.38 2.65 2.74
C ILE A 32 -1.21 3.89 3.05
N HIS A 33 -1.82 4.51 2.03
CA HIS A 33 -2.49 5.81 2.20
C HIS A 33 -3.79 5.69 3.01
N HIS A 34 -4.62 4.67 2.74
CA HIS A 34 -5.83 4.37 3.50
C HIS A 34 -6.04 2.85 3.64
N PRO A 35 -6.70 2.39 4.71
CA PRO A 35 -7.01 0.97 4.93
C PRO A 35 -8.23 0.49 4.13
N VAL A 36 -8.24 0.74 2.81
CA VAL A 36 -9.28 0.31 1.86
C VAL A 36 -8.66 0.08 0.49
N SER A 37 -9.24 -0.83 -0.28
CA SER A 37 -8.93 -0.99 -1.69
C SER A 37 -10.04 -0.39 -2.54
N LEU A 38 -9.71 0.10 -3.73
CA LEU A 38 -10.71 0.48 -4.74
C LEU A 38 -10.64 -0.52 -5.88
N LYS A 39 -11.74 -0.79 -6.59
CA LYS A 39 -11.69 -1.58 -7.83
C LYS A 39 -10.52 -1.09 -8.73
N PRO A 40 -9.63 -1.99 -9.19
CA PRO A 40 -8.53 -1.61 -10.07
C PRO A 40 -9.04 -0.88 -11.31
N GLY A 41 -8.47 0.28 -11.65
CA GLY A 41 -8.95 1.09 -12.76
C GLY A 41 -8.60 2.57 -12.66
N LYS A 42 -9.06 3.36 -13.63
CA LYS A 42 -8.70 4.78 -13.76
C LYS A 42 -9.11 5.61 -12.54
N LEU A 43 -8.24 6.57 -12.22
CA LEU A 43 -8.49 7.67 -11.30
C LEU A 43 -9.83 8.33 -11.66
N VAL A 44 -10.82 8.19 -10.79
CA VAL A 44 -12.10 8.87 -10.89
C VAL A 44 -12.08 10.06 -9.94
N ASN A 45 -12.57 11.21 -10.41
CA ASN A 45 -12.64 12.45 -9.62
C ASN A 45 -13.50 12.29 -8.36
N GLU A 46 -14.46 11.36 -8.41
CA GLU A 46 -15.29 10.94 -7.29
C GLU A 46 -15.18 9.43 -7.17
N ILE A 47 -14.92 8.92 -5.97
CA ILE A 47 -14.88 7.48 -5.71
C ILE A 47 -16.32 7.03 -5.39
N PRO A 48 -17.00 6.28 -6.28
CA PRO A 48 -18.31 5.74 -5.98
C PRO A 48 -18.21 4.79 -4.79
N LYS A 49 -19.19 4.80 -3.86
CA LYS A 49 -19.15 3.95 -2.67
C LYS A 49 -19.08 2.46 -2.99
N ASP A 50 -19.68 2.04 -4.10
CA ASP A 50 -19.69 0.67 -4.62
C ASP A 50 -18.37 0.24 -5.28
N HIS A 51 -17.40 1.15 -5.39
CA HIS A 51 -16.04 0.85 -5.83
C HIS A 51 -15.09 0.57 -4.66
N ILE A 52 -15.51 0.82 -3.41
CA ILE A 52 -14.73 0.53 -2.22
C ILE A 52 -14.81 -0.96 -1.90
N LEU A 53 -13.65 -1.60 -1.80
CA LEU A 53 -13.48 -3.00 -1.48
C LEU A 53 -12.79 -3.16 -0.11
N PRO A 54 -13.09 -4.23 0.64
CA PRO A 54 -12.28 -4.58 1.79
C PRO A 54 -10.85 -4.88 1.33
N MET A 55 -9.88 -4.25 1.98
CA MET A 55 -8.47 -4.50 1.68
C MET A 55 -8.01 -5.79 2.35
N ASP A 56 -7.34 -6.65 1.60
CA ASP A 56 -6.60 -7.78 2.17
C ASP A 56 -5.30 -7.26 2.79
N TYR A 57 -5.36 -6.93 4.09
CA TYR A 57 -4.22 -6.37 4.82
C TYR A 57 -3.00 -7.28 4.77
N LYS A 58 -3.19 -8.60 4.90
CA LYS A 58 -2.09 -9.57 4.94
C LYS A 58 -1.34 -9.59 3.62
N SER A 59 -2.06 -9.74 2.51
CA SER A 59 -1.43 -9.87 1.19
C SER A 59 -0.83 -8.55 0.72
N VAL A 60 -1.51 -7.41 0.95
CA VAL A 60 -0.98 -6.09 0.61
C VAL A 60 0.26 -5.75 1.45
N TRP A 61 0.24 -6.06 2.75
CA TRP A 61 1.40 -5.81 3.61
C TRP A 61 2.59 -6.69 3.24
N ALA A 62 2.39 -7.97 2.94
CA ALA A 62 3.45 -8.84 2.46
C ALA A 62 4.14 -8.29 1.20
N ALA A 63 3.38 -7.67 0.29
CA ALA A 63 3.94 -7.01 -0.89
C ALA A 63 4.70 -5.71 -0.54
N MET A 64 4.28 -4.98 0.50
CA MET A 64 5.05 -3.85 1.04
C MET A 64 6.38 -4.30 1.64
N GLU A 65 6.38 -5.41 2.41
CA GLU A 65 7.59 -6.03 2.97
C GLU A 65 8.55 -6.49 1.86
N GLU A 66 8.03 -7.04 0.77
CA GLU A 66 8.82 -7.39 -0.41
C GLU A 66 9.45 -6.14 -1.06
N CYS A 67 8.71 -5.04 -1.19
CA CYS A 67 9.26 -3.78 -1.69
C CYS A 67 10.43 -3.26 -0.86
N GLN A 68 10.36 -3.41 0.47
CA GLN A 68 11.47 -3.08 1.37
C GLN A 68 12.65 -4.04 1.18
N THR A 69 12.38 -5.35 1.08
CA THR A 69 13.39 -6.39 0.87
C THR A 69 14.16 -6.20 -0.45
N LEU A 70 13.46 -5.77 -1.50
CA LEU A 70 14.05 -5.46 -2.81
C LEU A 70 14.83 -4.13 -2.83
N GLY A 71 14.79 -3.34 -1.76
CA GLY A 71 15.55 -2.08 -1.65
C GLY A 71 14.87 -0.87 -2.30
N PHE A 72 13.63 -0.98 -2.77
CA PHE A 72 12.88 0.15 -3.33
C PHE A 72 12.42 1.13 -2.25
N THR A 73 12.37 0.70 -0.99
CA THR A 73 12.16 1.59 0.14
C THR A 73 12.90 1.11 1.40
N ARG A 74 13.30 2.05 2.27
CA ARG A 74 14.00 1.73 3.53
C ARG A 74 13.05 1.38 4.66
N ALA A 75 11.90 2.03 4.72
CA ALA A 75 10.86 1.80 5.71
C ALA A 75 9.48 1.76 5.05
N ILE A 76 8.60 0.94 5.61
CA ILE A 76 7.19 0.85 5.23
C ILE A 76 6.32 1.19 6.42
N GLY A 77 5.15 1.75 6.16
CA GLY A 77 4.23 2.13 7.22
C GLY A 77 2.80 2.31 6.71
N VAL A 78 1.96 2.90 7.55
CA VAL A 78 0.55 3.13 7.24
C VAL A 78 0.10 4.54 7.57
N SER A 79 -0.97 4.99 6.91
CA SER A 79 -1.65 6.25 7.17
C SER A 79 -3.17 6.03 7.27
N ASN A 80 -3.85 6.80 8.12
CA ASN A 80 -5.31 6.72 8.32
C ASN A 80 -5.83 5.37 8.86
N PHE A 81 -5.01 4.60 9.58
CA PHE A 81 -5.44 3.38 10.26
C PHE A 81 -5.93 3.68 11.68
N SER A 82 -7.01 3.02 12.10
CA SER A 82 -7.44 3.02 13.50
C SER A 82 -6.66 1.98 14.31
N CYS A 83 -6.67 2.09 15.64
CA CYS A 83 -6.00 1.13 16.53
C CYS A 83 -6.40 -0.33 16.24
N LYS A 84 -7.70 -0.57 16.00
CA LYS A 84 -8.21 -1.92 15.66
C LYS A 84 -7.59 -2.44 14.36
N LYS A 85 -7.53 -1.61 13.31
CA LYS A 85 -6.97 -2.00 12.01
C LYS A 85 -5.45 -2.21 12.09
N LEU A 86 -4.76 -1.42 12.90
CA LEU A 86 -3.34 -1.64 13.20
C LEU A 86 -3.10 -3.00 13.86
N GLN A 87 -3.91 -3.37 14.85
CA GLN A 87 -3.81 -4.67 15.51
C GLN A 87 -4.03 -5.83 14.53
N GLU A 88 -5.04 -5.72 13.66
CA GLU A 88 -5.31 -6.73 12.61
C GLU A 88 -4.13 -6.89 11.64
N LEU A 89 -3.53 -5.79 11.20
CA LEU A 89 -2.35 -5.79 10.33
C LEU A 89 -1.15 -6.45 11.03
N MET A 90 -0.83 -5.97 12.24
CA MET A 90 0.33 -6.42 13.02
C MET A 90 0.27 -7.89 13.40
N ALA A 91 -0.93 -8.49 13.48
CA ALA A 91 -1.10 -9.91 13.75
C ALA A 91 -0.46 -10.82 12.68
N THR A 92 -0.21 -10.30 11.47
CA THR A 92 0.37 -11.06 10.35
C THR A 92 1.67 -10.48 9.80
N ALA A 93 2.07 -9.29 10.23
CA ALA A 93 3.25 -8.59 9.77
C ALA A 93 4.54 -9.29 10.24
N LYS A 94 5.48 -9.50 9.31
CA LYS A 94 6.86 -9.92 9.63
C LYS A 94 7.73 -8.71 9.94
N ILE A 95 7.52 -7.62 9.20
CA ILE A 95 8.14 -6.32 9.46
C ILE A 95 7.02 -5.40 9.96
N PRO A 96 7.08 -4.93 11.22
CA PRO A 96 6.05 -4.05 11.74
C PRO A 96 6.04 -2.69 11.02
N PRO A 97 4.86 -2.05 10.89
CA PRO A 97 4.72 -0.69 10.35
C PRO A 97 5.36 0.39 11.23
#